data_AF-A5FDI6-F1
#
_entry.id   AF-A5FDI6-F1
#
_cell.length_a   1.000
_cell.length_b   1.000
_cell.length_c   1.000
_cell.angle_alpha   90.00
_cell.angle_beta   90.00
_cell.angle_gamma   90.00
#
_symmetry.space_group_name_H-M   'P 1'
#
loop_
_entity.id
_entity.type
_entity.pdbx_description
1 polymer ?
#
loop_
_entity_poly.entity_id
_entity_poly.type
_entity_poly.pdbx_seq_one_letter_code
_entity_poly.pdbx_strand_id
1 'polypeptide(L)'
;MNITIKLRVKKEIDRDSELKVLKLKGTLITKGFTEIIHIQDENEDFYVNTFSTYRVLEKEAENYIVDYISANNLTNIVTLLKV
;
A
#
# COMPACT_ATOMS: atom_id res chain seq x y z
N MET A 1 19.87 -4.41 -3.25
CA MET A 1 19.14 -3.75 -4.35
C MET A 1 17.73 -3.49 -3.87
N ASN A 2 17.24 -2.27 -4.06
CA ASN A 2 15.87 -1.91 -3.72
C ASN A 2 14.95 -2.27 -4.88
N ILE A 3 13.74 -2.67 -4.53
CA ILE A 3 12.64 -2.93 -5.46
C ILE A 3 11.50 -1.97 -5.13
N THR A 4 10.53 -1.89 -6.02
CA THR A 4 9.32 -1.10 -5.80
C THR A 4 8.10 -1.99 -5.77
N ILE A 5 7.22 -1.72 -4.82
CA ILE A 5 5.91 -2.35 -4.77
C ILE A 5 4.87 -1.23 -4.94
N LYS A 6 3.76 -1.54 -5.61
CA LYS A 6 2.75 -0.55 -5.99
C LYS A 6 1.39 -0.91 -5.44
N LEU A 7 0.75 0.03 -4.75
CA LEU A 7 -0.65 -0.08 -4.32
C LEU A 7 -1.51 0.85 -5.15
N ARG A 8 -2.53 0.31 -5.81
CA ARG A 8 -3.65 1.11 -6.31
C ARG A 8 -4.57 1.41 -5.13
N VAL A 9 -4.93 2.68 -4.95
CA VAL A 9 -5.78 3.15 -3.85
C VAL A 9 -6.91 4.00 -4.43
N LYS A 10 -8.16 3.68 -4.12
CA LYS A 10 -9.32 4.45 -4.56
C LYS A 10 -9.29 5.87 -3.97
N LYS A 11 -9.62 6.89 -4.76
CA LYS A 11 -9.62 8.30 -4.33
C LYS A 11 -10.78 8.61 -3.39
N GLU A 12 -11.99 8.23 -3.80
CA GLU A 12 -13.20 8.46 -3.01
C GLU A 12 -13.51 7.24 -2.14
N ILE A 13 -13.27 7.42 -0.84
CA ILE A 13 -13.48 6.41 0.20
C ILE A 13 -14.09 7.05 1.45
N ASP A 14 -14.78 6.26 2.25
CA ASP A 14 -15.31 6.72 3.53
C ASP A 14 -14.18 6.94 4.56
N ARG A 15 -14.50 7.71 5.61
CA ARG A 15 -13.54 8.09 6.65
C ARG A 15 -12.92 6.91 7.41
N ASP A 16 -13.67 5.83 7.64
CA ASP A 16 -13.14 4.66 8.33
C ASP A 16 -12.10 3.94 7.45
N SER A 17 -12.42 3.78 6.17
CA SER A 17 -11.50 3.25 5.18
C SER A 17 -10.25 4.11 5.02
N GLU A 18 -10.38 5.43 4.98
CA GLU A 18 -9.25 6.35 4.91
C GLU A 18 -8.28 6.18 6.09
N LEU A 19 -8.81 6.09 7.31
CA LEU A 19 -8.00 5.86 8.51
C LEU A 19 -7.27 4.51 8.45
N LYS A 20 -7.91 3.46 7.93
CA LYS A 20 -7.29 2.14 7.76
C LYS A 20 -6.19 2.16 6.70
N VAL A 21 -6.38 2.88 5.60
CA VAL A 21 -5.36 3.08 4.55
C VAL A 21 -4.18 3.88 5.10
N LEU A 22 -4.43 4.92 5.91
CA LEU A 22 -3.38 5.68 6.57
C LEU A 22 -2.56 4.81 7.53
N LYS A 23 -3.24 3.97 8.33
CA LYS A 23 -2.59 3.00 9.22
C LYS A 23 -1.76 1.96 8.46
N LEU A 24 -2.23 1.47 7.31
CA LEU A 24 -1.46 0.58 6.45
C LEU A 24 -0.13 1.25 6.07
N LYS A 25 -0.18 2.46 5.50
CA LYS A 25 1.01 3.22 5.09
C LYS A 25 1.95 3.50 6.26
N GLY A 26 1.42 3.96 7.39
CA GLY A 26 2.21 4.20 8.59
C GLY A 26 2.88 2.94 9.14
N THR A 27 2.22 1.78 9.04
CA THR A 27 2.80 0.52 9.49
C THR A 27 3.91 0.04 8.55
N LEU A 28 3.77 0.26 7.24
CA LEU A 28 4.86 -0.03 6.29
C LEU A 28 6.13 0.75 6.60
N ILE A 29 5.99 2.01 7.04
CA ILE A 29 7.11 2.85 7.44
C ILE A 29 7.70 2.37 8.77
N THR A 30 6.87 2.18 9.79
CA THR A 30 7.33 1.81 11.14
C THR A 30 7.91 0.39 11.24
N LYS A 31 7.50 -0.53 10.35
CA LYS A 31 8.13 -1.85 10.20
C LYS A 31 9.44 -1.83 9.42
N GLY A 32 9.85 -0.67 8.88
CA GLY A 32 11.08 -0.53 8.11
C GLY A 32 10.99 -1.10 6.69
N PHE A 33 9.79 -1.35 6.17
CA PHE A 33 9.64 -1.81 4.79
C PHE A 33 9.94 -0.70 3.79
N THR A 34 9.71 0.56 4.14
CA THR A 34 10.00 1.71 3.29
C THR A 34 10.15 3.00 4.10
N GLU A 35 10.86 3.99 3.57
CA GLU A 35 10.91 5.35 4.12
C GLU A 35 10.27 6.39 3.18
N ILE A 36 9.89 5.98 1.96
CA ILE A 36 9.44 6.88 0.89
C ILE A 36 8.22 6.28 0.19
N ILE A 37 7.14 7.06 0.14
CA ILE A 37 5.95 6.73 -0.64
C ILE A 37 5.81 7.80 -1.73
N HIS A 38 5.91 7.38 -2.99
CA HIS A 38 5.55 8.22 -4.13
C HIS A 38 4.08 8.00 -4.46
N ILE A 39 3.29 9.06 -4.50
CA ILE A 39 1.87 9.01 -4.85
C ILE A 39 1.68 9.73 -6.17
N GLN A 40 1.08 9.04 -7.13
CA GLN A 40 0.75 9.58 -8.45
C GLN A 40 -0.71 9.27 -8.78
N ASP A 41 -1.36 10.15 -9.54
CA ASP A 41 -2.65 9.84 -10.15
C ASP A 41 -2.49 8.70 -11.16
N GLU A 42 -3.40 7.74 -11.12
CA GLU A 42 -3.49 6.69 -12.15
C GLU A 42 -4.58 7.03 -13.16
N ASN A 43 -5.76 7.42 -12.67
CA ASN A 43 -6.94 7.81 -13.44
C ASN A 43 -7.88 8.63 -12.54
N GLU A 44 -9.13 8.85 -12.96
CA GLU A 44 -10.12 9.62 -12.18
C GLU A 44 -10.44 8.98 -10.83
N ASP A 45 -10.47 7.66 -10.75
CA ASP A 45 -10.93 6.91 -9.57
C ASP A 45 -9.81 6.47 -8.63
N PHE A 46 -8.56 6.44 -9.10
CA PHE A 46 -7.45 5.81 -8.37
C PHE A 46 -6.15 6.61 -8.34
N TYR A 47 -5.44 6.50 -7.21
CA TYR A 47 -4.03 6.81 -7.05
C TYR A 47 -3.18 5.53 -7.13
N VAL A 48 -1.93 5.66 -7.55
CA VAL A 48 -0.89 4.63 -7.35
C VAL A 48 0.11 5.12 -6.31
N ASN A 49 0.27 4.34 -5.25
CA ASN A 49 1.21 4.56 -4.16
C ASN A 49 2.37 3.58 -4.36
N THR A 50 3.52 4.09 -4.76
CA THR A 50 4.74 3.31 -4.96
C THR A 50 5.63 3.43 -3.73
N PHE A 51 6.09 2.30 -3.21
CA PHE A 51 7.01 2.26 -2.08
C PHE A 51 8.25 1.44 -2.43
N SER A 52 9.39 1.90 -1.95
CA SER A 52 10.68 1.24 -2.17
C SER A 52 11.03 0.37 -0.98
N THR A 53 11.35 -0.90 -1.21
CA THR A 53 11.77 -1.83 -0.15
C THR A 53 13.03 -2.60 -0.53
N TYR A 54 13.69 -3.19 0.46
CA TYR A 54 14.82 -4.10 0.22
C TYR A 54 14.28 -5.42 -0.33
N ARG A 55 14.94 -5.99 -1.36
CA ARG A 55 14.54 -7.29 -1.94
C ARG A 55 14.37 -8.41 -0.91
N VAL A 56 15.18 -8.43 0.14
CA VAL A 56 15.09 -9.39 1.26
C VAL A 56 13.74 -9.30 2.00
N LEU A 57 13.14 -8.12 2.05
CA LEU A 57 11.88 -7.85 2.75
C LEU A 57 10.67 -7.85 1.82
N GLU A 58 10.85 -8.03 0.51
CA GLU A 58 9.80 -8.00 -0.51
C GLU A 58 8.60 -8.87 -0.11
N LYS A 59 8.87 -10.15 0.09
CA LYS A 59 7.83 -11.14 0.39
C LYS A 59 7.15 -10.89 1.73
N GLU A 60 7.90 -10.40 2.72
CA GLU A 60 7.34 -10.06 4.03
C GLU A 60 6.42 -8.84 3.93
N ALA A 61 6.84 -7.81 3.19
CA ALA A 61 6.04 -6.62 2.93
C ALA A 61 4.77 -6.96 2.14
N GLU A 62 4.87 -7.75 1.07
CA GLU A 62 3.72 -8.20 0.29
C GLU A 62 2.73 -9.00 1.12
N ASN A 63 3.21 -9.99 1.88
CA ASN A 63 2.36 -10.80 2.76
C ASN A 63 1.64 -9.92 3.78
N TYR A 64 2.38 -9.02 4.45
CA TYR A 64 1.79 -8.09 5.40
C TYR A 64 0.69 -7.22 4.77
N ILE A 65 0.92 -6.72 3.55
CA ILE A 65 -0.05 -5.89 2.84
C ILE A 65 -1.31 -6.68 2.49
N VAL A 66 -1.15 -7.87 1.93
CA VAL A 66 -2.28 -8.74 1.56
C VAL A 66 -3.11 -9.09 2.80
N ASP A 67 -2.44 -9.52 3.88
CA ASP A 67 -3.08 -9.86 5.14
C ASP A 67 -3.82 -8.66 5.74
N TYR A 68 -3.18 -7.48 5.75
CA TYR A 68 -3.79 -6.27 6.28
C TYR A 68 -5.02 -5.83 5.46
N ILE A 69 -4.92 -5.86 4.12
CA ILE A 69 -6.04 -5.50 3.23
C ILE A 69 -7.25 -6.41 3.50
N SER A 70 -7.01 -7.72 3.60
CA SER A 70 -8.07 -8.69 3.87
C SER A 70 -8.66 -8.50 5.27
N ALA A 71 -7.82 -8.42 6.31
CA ALA A 71 -8.26 -8.29 7.69
C ALA A 71 -9.04 -6.99 7.98
N ASN A 72 -8.83 -5.93 7.19
CA ASN A 72 -9.46 -4.63 7.37
C ASN A 72 -10.59 -4.33 6.37
N ASN A 73 -11.01 -5.32 5.57
CA ASN A 73 -12.04 -5.17 4.52
C ASN A 73 -11.72 -4.09 3.48
N LEU A 74 -10.45 -3.95 3.10
CA LEU A 74 -9.99 -2.93 2.14
C LEU A 74 -9.88 -3.45 0.70
N THR A 75 -10.29 -4.68 0.40
CA THR A 75 -10.06 -5.33 -0.90
C THR A 75 -10.64 -4.54 -2.10
N ASN A 76 -11.71 -3.78 -1.91
CA ASN A 76 -12.31 -2.93 -2.95
C ASN A 76 -11.71 -1.52 -3.01
N ILE A 77 -10.77 -1.20 -2.13
CA ILE A 77 -10.20 0.14 -1.93
C ILE A 77 -8.71 0.14 -2.23
N VAL A 78 -7.98 -0.87 -1.77
CA VAL A 78 -6.55 -1.03 -1.98
C VAL A 78 -6.29 -2.33 -2.73
N THR A 79 -5.53 -2.24 -3.81
CA THR A 79 -5.09 -3.40 -4.58
C THR A 79 -3.58 -3.39 -4.69
N LEU A 80 -2.95 -4.49 -4.29
CA LEU A 80 -1.53 -4.74 -4.54
C LEU A 80 -1.34 -5.06 -6.03
N LEU A 81 -0.60 -4.21 -6.75
CA LEU A 81 -0.26 -4.43 -8.14
C LEU A 81 1.00 -5.30 -8.20
N LYS A 82 0.92 -6.47 -8.84
CA LYS A 82 2.11 -7.25 -9.18
C LYS A 82 2.87 -6.53 -10.28
N VAL A 83 4.15 -6.27 -10.06
CA VAL A 83 5.08 -5.66 -11.02
C VAL A 83 5.93 -6.76 -11.65
#